data_AF-A0A9Q4EI44-F1
#
_entry.id   AF-A0A9Q4EI44-F1
#
_cell.length_a   1.000
_cell.length_b   1.000
_cell.length_c   1.000
_cell.angle_alpha   90.00
_cell.angle_beta   90.00
_cell.angle_gamma   90.00
#
_symmetry.space_group_name_H-M   'P 1'
#
loop_
_entity.id
_entity.type
_entity.pdbx_description
1 polymer ?
#
loop_
_entity_poly.entity_id
_entity_poly.type
_entity_poly.pdbx_seq_one_letter_code
_entity_poly.pdbx_strand_id
1 'polypeptide(L)'
;MDKHPADLYKDHVRPFLYSKLEEFKILGYDDVELESLWSYLKNKKWKKKSELHIYELTRDILSVKIGEFMNYATVESFKTSNWLGSEEGQEALEELLR
;
A
#
# COMPACT_ATOMS: atom_id res chain seq x y z
N MET A 1 5.81 14.10 13.98
CA MET A 1 5.76 13.01 12.99
C MET A 1 6.58 13.46 11.81
N ASP A 2 7.71 12.81 11.55
CA ASP A 2 8.52 13.14 10.37
C ASP A 2 7.68 12.93 9.11
N LYS A 3 7.57 13.98 8.29
CA LYS A 3 6.87 13.88 6.99
C LYS A 3 7.69 12.97 6.09
N HIS A 4 7.05 11.96 5.50
CA HIS A 4 7.72 11.09 4.55
C HIS A 4 8.13 11.91 3.32
N PRO A 5 9.30 11.71 2.70
CA PRO A 5 9.77 12.53 1.57
C PRO A 5 8.76 12.58 0.40
N ALA A 6 8.01 11.50 0.19
CA ALA A 6 6.94 11.45 -0.81
C ALA A 6 5.79 12.45 -0.56
N ASP A 7 5.52 12.83 0.69
CA ASP A 7 4.40 13.71 1.04
C ASP A 7 4.58 15.12 0.43
N LEU A 8 5.81 15.52 0.07
CA LEU A 8 6.11 16.77 -0.65
C LEU A 8 5.52 16.79 -2.07
N TYR A 9 5.31 15.62 -2.67
CA TYR A 9 4.92 15.49 -4.08
C TYR A 9 3.51 14.92 -4.26
N LYS A 10 2.77 14.64 -3.18
CA LYS A 10 1.46 13.96 -3.23
C LYS A 10 0.49 14.64 -4.20
N ASP A 11 0.40 15.97 -4.16
CA ASP A 11 -0.50 16.73 -5.04
C ASP A 11 -0.08 16.65 -6.52
N HIS A 12 1.22 16.63 -6.80
CA HIS A 12 1.75 16.52 -8.16
C HIS A 12 1.45 15.15 -8.79
N VAL A 13 1.48 14.09 -7.97
CA VAL A 13 1.24 12.71 -8.46
C VAL A 13 -0.20 12.26 -8.33
N ARG A 14 -1.08 13.11 -7.77
CA ARG A 14 -2.50 12.82 -7.56
C ARG A 14 -3.25 12.34 -8.80
N PRO A 15 -3.01 12.87 -10.02
CA PRO A 15 -3.65 12.35 -11.23
C PRO A 15 -3.33 10.86 -11.49
N PHE A 16 -2.10 10.43 -11.21
CA PHE A 16 -1.69 9.04 -11.38
C PHE A 16 -2.30 8.11 -10.33
N LEU A 17 -2.47 8.61 -9.10
CA LEU A 17 -3.19 7.87 -8.06
C LEU A 17 -4.63 7.62 -8.47
N TYR A 18 -5.36 8.65 -8.92
CA TYR A 18 -6.72 8.47 -9.40
C TYR A 18 -6.78 7.53 -10.61
N SER A 19 -5.89 7.68 -11.58
CA SER A 19 -5.83 6.76 -12.73
C SER A 19 -5.66 5.30 -12.30
N LYS A 20 -4.85 5.04 -11.26
CA LYS A 20 -4.65 3.69 -10.73
C LYS A 20 -5.87 3.18 -9.96
N LEU A 21 -6.57 4.04 -9.23
CA LEU A 21 -7.83 3.66 -8.56
C LEU A 21 -8.93 3.30 -9.57
N GLU A 22 -9.06 4.05 -10.65
CA GLU A 22 -10.01 3.72 -11.72
C GLU A 22 -9.67 2.36 -12.38
N GLU A 23 -8.39 2.04 -12.56
CA GLU A 23 -7.97 0.71 -12.99
C GLU A 23 -8.39 -0.38 -12.00
N PHE A 24 -8.23 -0.15 -10.69
CA PHE A 24 -8.68 -1.09 -9.66
C PHE A 24 -10.19 -1.30 -9.67
N LYS A 25 -10.98 -0.23 -9.85
CA LYS A 25 -12.43 -0.30 -10.03
C LYS A 25 -12.82 -1.16 -11.23
N ILE A 26 -12.17 -0.96 -12.37
CA ILE A 26 -12.40 -1.78 -13.58
C ILE A 26 -12.14 -3.27 -13.31
N LEU A 27 -11.21 -3.58 -12.40
CA LEU A 27 -10.90 -4.94 -11.97
C LEU A 27 -11.82 -5.47 -10.85
N GLY A 28 -12.85 -4.72 -10.45
CA GLY A 28 -13.83 -5.09 -9.43
C GLY A 28 -13.44 -4.73 -7.98
N TYR A 29 -12.49 -3.82 -7.78
CA TYR A 29 -12.02 -3.38 -6.46
C TYR A 29 -12.43 -1.93 -6.18
N ASP A 30 -13.73 -1.69 -6.08
CA ASP A 30 -14.31 -0.34 -5.96
C ASP A 30 -14.01 0.36 -4.63
N ASP A 31 -13.79 -0.42 -3.57
CA ASP A 31 -13.60 0.08 -2.20
C ASP A 31 -12.15 0.53 -1.90
N VAL A 32 -11.25 0.49 -2.89
CA VAL A 32 -9.87 0.92 -2.67
C VAL A 32 -9.79 2.44 -2.60
N GLU A 33 -9.46 2.94 -1.40
CA GLU A 33 -9.31 4.37 -1.17
C GLU A 33 -7.92 4.90 -1.55
N LEU A 34 -7.86 6.19 -1.91
CA LEU A 34 -6.61 6.89 -2.23
C LEU A 34 -5.62 6.86 -1.08
N GLU A 35 -6.08 7.05 0.16
CA GLU A 35 -5.21 7.04 1.33
C GLU A 35 -4.64 5.66 1.62
N SER A 36 -5.40 4.60 1.35
CA SER A 36 -4.94 3.21 1.45
C SER A 36 -3.83 2.91 0.44
N LEU A 37 -4.02 3.31 -0.83
CA LEU A 37 -2.99 3.19 -1.87
C LEU A 37 -1.74 4.02 -1.54
N TRP A 38 -1.91 5.26 -1.08
CA TRP A 38 -0.80 6.13 -0.67
C TRP A 38 -0.01 5.54 0.49
N SER A 39 -0.71 5.01 1.50
CA SER A 39 -0.10 4.37 2.66
C SER A 39 0.67 3.11 2.26
N TYR A 40 0.12 2.27 1.38
CA TYR A 40 0.85 1.13 0.81
C TYR A 40 2.15 1.56 0.13
N LEU A 41 2.11 2.59 -0.72
CA LEU A 41 3.30 3.08 -1.42
C LEU A 41 4.37 3.55 -0.42
N LYS A 42 3.99 4.34 0.58
CA LYS A 42 4.93 4.77 1.64
C LYS A 42 5.49 3.62 2.46
N ASN A 43 4.64 2.70 2.91
CA ASN A 43 5.00 1.69 3.89
C ASN A 43 5.63 0.43 3.27
N LYS A 44 5.44 0.19 1.97
CA LYS A 44 5.96 -0.98 1.26
C LYS A 44 6.95 -0.61 0.16
N LYS A 45 6.58 0.26 -0.79
CA LYS A 45 7.46 0.61 -1.92
C LYS A 45 8.57 1.59 -1.55
N TRP A 46 8.27 2.59 -0.70
CA TRP A 46 9.18 3.69 -0.38
C TRP A 46 9.72 3.68 1.05
N LYS A 47 9.45 2.62 1.83
CA LYS A 47 9.78 2.50 3.26
C LYS A 47 11.22 2.87 3.61
N LYS A 48 12.17 2.54 2.73
CA LYS A 48 13.62 2.74 2.94
C LYS A 48 14.22 3.87 2.08
N LYS A 49 13.39 4.69 1.44
CA LYS A 49 13.82 5.75 0.54
C LYS A 49 13.96 7.07 1.30
N SER A 50 15.17 7.61 1.35
CA SER A 50 15.46 8.93 1.92
C SER A 50 15.15 10.06 0.95
N GLU A 51 15.25 9.80 -0.35
CA GLU A 51 15.00 10.75 -1.44
C GLU A 51 14.14 10.10 -2.52
N LEU A 52 13.26 10.88 -3.14
CA LEU A 52 12.31 10.44 -4.17
C LEU A 52 12.13 11.54 -5.22
N HIS A 53 12.14 11.14 -6.48
CA HIS A 53 11.79 12.01 -7.60
C HIS A 53 10.38 11.74 -8.14
N ILE A 54 9.74 12.76 -8.72
CA ILE A 54 8.37 12.66 -9.24
C ILE A 54 8.24 11.55 -10.29
N TYR A 55 9.24 11.36 -11.16
CA TYR A 55 9.20 10.30 -12.17
C TYR A 55 9.23 8.90 -11.54
N GLU A 56 9.94 8.72 -10.42
CA GLU A 56 9.97 7.44 -9.68
C GLU A 56 8.63 7.19 -9.01
N LEU A 57 8.07 8.20 -8.33
CA LEU A 57 6.74 8.11 -7.72
C LEU A 57 5.69 7.72 -8.76
N THR A 58 5.70 8.40 -9.91
CA THR A 58 4.76 8.17 -11.02
C THR A 58 4.87 6.74 -11.56
N ARG A 59 6.11 6.30 -11.86
CA ARG A 59 6.37 4.93 -12.32
C ARG A 59 5.88 3.91 -11.30
N ASP A 60 6.21 4.11 -10.03
CA ASP A 60 5.89 3.17 -8.97
C ASP A 60 4.37 3.08 -8.75
N ILE A 61 3.66 4.22 -8.73
CA ILE A 61 2.18 4.29 -8.68
C ILE A 61 1.56 3.50 -9.84
N LEU A 62 1.99 3.76 -11.07
CA LEU A 62 1.42 3.11 -12.25
C LEU A 62 1.82 1.63 -12.37
N SER A 63 2.88 1.20 -11.70
CA SER A 63 3.33 -0.21 -11.68
C SER A 63 2.63 -1.07 -10.63
N VAL A 64 1.83 -0.48 -9.73
CA VAL A 64 1.16 -1.25 -8.66
C VAL A 64 0.23 -2.29 -9.28
N LYS A 65 0.46 -3.55 -8.88
CA LYS A 65 -0.41 -4.68 -9.22
C LYS A 65 -1.44 -4.86 -8.11
N ILE A 66 -2.71 -5.00 -8.47
CA ILE A 66 -3.80 -5.13 -7.51
C ILE A 66 -3.58 -6.30 -6.53
N GLY A 67 -3.12 -7.46 -7.00
CA GLY A 67 -2.84 -8.61 -6.12
C GLY A 67 -1.75 -8.33 -5.08
N GLU A 68 -0.75 -7.51 -5.41
CA GLU A 68 0.32 -7.14 -4.46
C GLU A 68 -0.19 -6.16 -3.39
N PHE A 69 -1.06 -5.24 -3.80
CA PHE A 69 -1.73 -4.29 -2.92
C PHE A 69 -2.70 -5.03 -1.98
N MET A 70 -3.54 -5.91 -2.49
CA MET A 70 -4.51 -6.67 -1.68
C MET A 70 -3.82 -7.56 -0.66
N ASN A 71 -2.77 -8.29 -1.05
CA ASN A 71 -1.98 -9.08 -0.10
C ASN A 71 -1.40 -8.21 1.03
N TYR A 72 -0.90 -7.01 0.70
CA TYR A 72 -0.45 -6.07 1.73
C TYR A 72 -1.61 -5.63 2.64
N ALA A 73 -2.74 -5.20 2.08
CA ALA A 73 -3.89 -4.73 2.84
C ALA A 73 -4.42 -5.81 3.80
N THR A 74 -4.52 -7.07 3.34
CA THR A 74 -4.89 -8.22 4.18
C THR A 74 -3.93 -8.39 5.35
N VAL A 75 -2.62 -8.44 5.10
CA VAL A 75 -1.60 -8.58 6.15
C VAL A 75 -1.64 -7.42 7.16
N GLU A 76 -1.82 -6.18 6.71
CA GLU A 76 -1.89 -5.03 7.62
C GLU A 76 -3.16 -5.04 8.48
N SER A 77 -4.30 -5.51 7.95
CA SER A 77 -5.54 -5.63 8.75
C SER A 77 -5.38 -6.55 9.96
N PHE A 78 -4.60 -7.63 9.81
CA PHE A 78 -4.27 -8.55 10.89
C PHE A 78 -3.28 -7.96 11.91
N LYS A 79 -2.39 -7.04 11.50
CA LYS A 79 -1.46 -6.34 12.41
C LYS A 79 -2.16 -5.29 13.26
N THR A 80 -3.06 -4.50 12.67
CA THR A 80 -3.77 -3.42 13.37
C THR A 80 -4.62 -3.96 14.53
N SER A 81 -5.05 -5.22 14.43
CA SER A 81 -5.85 -5.90 15.45
C SER A 81 -5.02 -6.43 16.64
N ASN A 82 -3.67 -6.28 16.62
CA ASN A 82 -2.70 -7.00 17.48
C ASN A 82 -2.93 -8.52 17.57
N TRP A 83 -3.77 -9.06 16.70
CA TRP A 83 -4.18 -10.46 16.67
C TRP A 83 -3.03 -11.35 16.21
N LEU A 84 -2.20 -10.92 15.24
CA LEU A 84 -0.97 -11.65 14.90
C LEU A 84 0.06 -11.72 16.04
N GLY A 85 -0.07 -10.85 17.06
CA GLY A 85 0.76 -10.91 18.26
C GLY A 85 0.18 -11.83 19.34
N SER A 86 -1.07 -12.29 19.18
CA SER A 86 -1.69 -13.29 20.05
C SER A 86 -1.24 -14.69 19.69
N GLU A 87 -1.38 -15.63 20.63
CA GLU A 87 -1.00 -17.03 20.46
C GLU A 87 -1.80 -17.66 19.30
N GLU A 88 -3.09 -17.32 19.20
CA GLU A 88 -4.00 -17.78 18.16
C GLU A 88 -3.63 -17.25 16.76
N GLY A 89 -3.16 -16.00 16.67
CA GLY A 89 -2.74 -15.42 15.40
C GLY A 89 -1.40 -15.94 14.91
N GLN A 90 -0.50 -16.34 15.82
CA GLN A 90 0.77 -16.99 15.46
C GLN A 90 0.54 -18.40 14.90
N GLU A 91 -0.33 -19.20 15.54
CA GLU A 91 -0.67 -20.55 15.09
C GLU A 91 -1.30 -20.56 13.68
N ALA A 92 -2.26 -19.66 13.43
CA ALA A 92 -2.89 -19.52 12.11
C ALA A 92 -1.89 -19.08 11.01
N LEU A 93 -0.90 -18.25 11.35
CA LEU A 93 0.13 -17.82 10.40
C LEU A 93 1.07 -18.97 10.02
N GLU A 94 1.43 -19.83 10.98
CA GLU A 94 2.26 -21.00 10.73
C GLU A 94 1.55 -22.03 9.84
N GLU A 95 0.24 -22.23 10.01
CA GLU A 95 -0.56 -23.13 9.17
C GLU A 95 -0.59 -22.66 7.70
N LEU A 96 -0.75 -21.35 7.46
CA LEU A 96 -0.80 -20.79 6.10
C LEU A 96 0.53 -20.84 5.35
N LEU A 97 1.66 -20.92 6.05
CA LEU A 97 3.01 -20.96 5.48
C LEU A 97 3.51 -22.39 5.23
N ARG A 98 2.71 -23.40 5.61
CA ARG A 98 3.02 -24.82 5.48
C ARG A 98 2.57 -25.37 4.12
#